data_AF-A0A7V9JKI4-F1
#
_entry.id   AF-A0A7V9JKI4-F1
#
_cell.length_a   1.000
_cell.length_b   1.000
_cell.length_c   1.000
_cell.angle_alpha   90.00
_cell.angle_beta   90.00
_cell.angle_gamma   90.00
#
_symmetry.space_group_name_H-M   'P 1'
#
loop_
_entity.id
_entity.type
_entity.pdbx_description
1 polymer ?
#
loop_
_entity_poly.entity_id
_entity_poly.type
_entity_poly.pdbx_seq_one_letter_code
_entity_poly.pdbx_strand_id
1 'polypeptide(L)' 'MVRSSAGPSGNTHVTHRCGDCGHEVAKWVGRCPECQSWG' A
#
# COMPACT_ATOMS: atom_id res chain seq x y z
N MET A 1 -7.22 -15.74 21.14
CA MET A 1 -5.78 -16.13 21.05
C MET A 1 -5.40 -16.77 19.72
N VAL A 2 -6.16 -16.56 18.62
CA VAL A 2 -5.73 -17.02 17.29
C VAL A 2 -4.93 -15.90 16.66
N ARG A 3 -3.64 -16.17 16.48
CA ARG A 3 -2.66 -15.27 15.89
C ARG A 3 -2.56 -15.58 14.39
N SER A 4 -2.12 -14.56 13.66
CA SER A 4 -1.24 -14.66 12.49
C SER A 4 -1.90 -14.80 11.12
N SER A 5 -2.08 -13.62 10.54
CA SER A 5 -2.17 -13.31 9.13
C SER A 5 -1.15 -14.10 8.29
N ALA A 6 -1.65 -14.92 7.38
CA ALA A 6 -0.87 -15.54 6.33
C ALA A 6 -0.28 -14.44 5.43
N GLY A 7 1.05 -14.34 5.37
CA GLY A 7 1.74 -13.43 4.47
C GLY A 7 1.68 -13.93 3.02
N PRO A 8 1.46 -13.06 2.03
CA PRO A 8 1.43 -13.49 0.64
C PRO A 8 2.83 -13.92 0.18
N SER A 9 2.96 -15.22 -0.12
CA SER A 9 4.12 -15.83 -0.77
C SER A 9 3.79 -16.00 -2.24
N GLY A 10 4.12 -15.02 -3.06
CA GLY A 10 3.86 -15.08 -4.49
C GLY A 10 4.08 -13.72 -5.10
N ASN A 11 5.28 -13.50 -5.63
CA ASN A 11 5.71 -12.30 -6.33
C ASN A 11 5.08 -11.00 -5.77
N THR A 12 5.58 -10.57 -4.61
CA THR A 12 5.05 -9.46 -3.81
C THR A 12 5.07 -8.17 -4.63
N HIS A 13 3.98 -7.88 -5.34
CA HIS A 13 3.80 -6.59 -5.97
C HIS A 13 3.65 -5.56 -4.85
N VAL A 14 4.69 -4.74 -4.67
CA VAL A 14 4.70 -3.71 -3.62
C VAL A 14 3.58 -2.73 -3.93
N THR A 15 2.52 -2.78 -3.13
CA THR A 15 1.40 -1.85 -3.23
C THR A 15 1.65 -0.74 -2.24
N HIS A 16 1.81 0.48 -2.75
CA HIS A 16 2.08 1.66 -1.94
C HIS A 16 0.75 2.28 -1.52
N ARG A 17 0.48 2.25 -0.21
CA ARG A 17 -0.73 2.82 0.38
C ARG A 17 -0.48 4.21 0.93
N CYS A 18 -1.35 5.16 0.61
CA CYS A 18 -1.34 6.52 1.13
C CYS A 18 -1.90 6.53 2.57
N GLY A 19 -1.26 7.26 3.48
CA GLY A 19 -1.67 7.37 4.88
C GLY A 19 -2.86 8.29 5.12
N ASP A 20 -2.95 9.39 4.36
CA ASP A 20 -4.02 10.39 4.48
C ASP A 20 -5.37 9.93 3.91
N CYS A 21 -5.38 9.45 2.66
CA CYS A 21 -6.61 9.07 1.95
C CYS A 21 -6.82 7.55 1.81
N GLY A 22 -5.83 6.72 2.16
CA GLY A 22 -5.92 5.27 2.05
C GLY A 22 -5.74 4.71 0.64
N HIS A 23 -5.40 5.54 -0.35
CA HIS A 23 -5.26 5.14 -1.75
C HIS A 23 -4.09 4.17 -1.98
N GLU A 24 -4.32 3.11 -2.75
CA GLU A 24 -3.36 2.02 -2.98
C GLU A 24 -2.88 2.03 -4.44
N VAL A 25 -1.57 2.21 -4.66
CA VAL A 25 -0.97 2.20 -6.01
C VAL A 25 0.01 1.06 -6.19
N ALA A 26 -0.09 0.42 -7.34
CA ALA A 26 0.76 -0.70 -7.74
C ALA A 26 2.19 -0.24 -8.11
N LYS A 27 2.37 1.02 -8.47
CA LYS A 27 3.66 1.62 -8.84
C LYS A 27 3.85 2.94 -8.12
N TRP A 28 5.01 3.13 -7.49
CA TRP A 28 5.35 4.40 -6.85
C TRP A 28 5.41 5.54 -7.88
N VAL A 29 4.68 6.61 -7.61
CA VAL A 29 4.53 7.78 -8.50
C VAL A 29 5.07 9.07 -7.89
N GLY A 30 5.77 9.01 -6.75
CA GLY A 30 6.38 10.17 -6.09
C GLY A 30 5.40 11.06 -5.29
N ARG A 31 4.12 11.13 -5.68
CA ARG A 31 3.00 11.72 -4.92
C ARG A 31 1.71 10.90 -5.10
N CYS A 32 0.80 10.91 -4.14
CA CYS A 32 -0.49 10.20 -4.30
C CYS A 32 -1.30 10.84 -5.45
N PRO A 33 -1.88 10.07 -6.39
CA PRO A 33 -2.62 10.63 -7.53
C PRO A 33 -3.91 11.35 -7.11
N GLU A 34 -4.49 10.97 -5.97
CA GLU A 34 -5.72 11.57 -5.43
C GLU A 34 -5.41 12.86 -4.64
N CYS A 35 -4.62 12.74 -3.55
CA CYS A 35 -4.40 13.84 -2.60
C CYS A 35 -3.02 14.53 -2.72
N GLN A 36 -2.15 14.04 -3.63
CA GLN A 36 -0.80 14.56 -3.86
C GLN A 36 0.12 14.52 -2.63
N SER A 37 -0.21 13.72 -1.62
CA SER A 37 0.53 13.55 -0.36
C SER A 37 0.87 12.08 -0.07
N TRP A 38 2.02 11.82 0.55
CA TRP A 38 2.44 10.49 1.05
C TRP A 38 2.72 10.53 2.56
N GLY A 39 2.00 11.39 3.27
CA GLY A 39 1.82 11.34 4.72
C GLY A 39 0.49 10.67 5.02
#